data_AF-A0A6B3HNR8-F1
#
_entry.id   AF-A0A6B3HNR8-F1
#
_cell.length_a   1.000
_cell.length_b   1.000
_cell.length_c   1.000
_cell.angle_alpha   90.00
_cell.angle_beta   90.00
_cell.angle_gamma   90.00
#
_symmetry.space_group_name_H-M   'P 1'
#
loop_
_entity.id
_entity.type
_entity.pdbx_description
1 polymer ?
#
loop_
_entity_poly.entity_id
_entity_poly.type
_entity_poly.pdbx_seq_one_letter_code
_entity_poly.pdbx_strand_id
1 'polypeptide(L)'
;EVTLSFTEAVDGATVPLRMSSQAPCKACSGTGDKNGTPRVCPTCVGTGQVSRGTGGGFSLTDPCVDCKGRGLIAQDPCEVCHGSGRAKSARTMQVRIPAGVSDGQRIRLRGKGGPGERGGPAGDLYVVVHVGAHPVFGRKGDN
;
A
#
# COMPACT_ATOMS: atom_id res chain seq x y z
N GLU A 1 9.86 -3.29 9.56
CA GLU A 1 11.18 -3.68 10.09
C GLU A 1 11.11 -5.14 10.49
N VAL A 2 12.23 -5.84 10.52
CA VAL A 2 12.30 -7.25 10.94
C VAL A 2 13.51 -7.44 11.84
N THR A 3 13.34 -8.19 12.92
CA THR A 3 14.42 -8.54 13.84
C THR A 3 14.82 -9.98 13.62
N LEU A 4 16.10 -10.24 13.40
CA LEU A 4 16.69 -11.57 13.26
C LEU A 4 17.66 -11.83 14.39
N SER A 5 17.81 -13.09 14.78
CA SER A 5 18.96 -13.52 15.56
C SER A 5 20.26 -13.43 14.75
N PHE A 6 21.38 -13.37 15.45
CA PHE A 6 22.71 -13.37 14.82
C PHE A 6 22.90 -14.57 13.87
N THR A 7 22.49 -15.76 14.29
CA THR A 7 22.59 -16.98 13.48
C THR A 7 21.72 -16.90 12.23
N GLU A 8 20.48 -16.42 12.34
CA GLU A 8 19.59 -16.23 11.17
C GLU A 8 20.13 -15.19 10.18
N ALA A 9 20.84 -14.17 10.67
CA ALA A 9 21.48 -13.18 9.82
C ALA A 9 22.68 -13.76 9.06
N VAL A 10 23.42 -14.69 9.66
CA VAL A 10 24.57 -15.38 9.04
C VAL A 10 24.10 -16.43 8.03
N ASP A 11 23.20 -17.32 8.41
CA ASP A 11 22.76 -18.45 7.57
C ASP A 11 21.69 -18.06 6.53
N GLY A 12 21.02 -16.93 6.76
CA GLY A 12 19.83 -16.52 6.01
C GLY A 12 18.58 -17.21 6.55
N ALA A 13 17.45 -16.51 6.47
CA ALA A 13 16.19 -16.96 7.06
C ALA A 13 15.00 -16.64 6.17
N THR A 14 13.93 -17.43 6.30
CA THR A 14 12.63 -17.10 5.72
C THR A 14 11.70 -16.67 6.84
N VAL A 15 11.32 -15.39 6.85
CA VAL A 15 10.56 -14.80 7.95
C VAL A 15 9.16 -14.39 7.47
N PRO A 16 8.10 -14.72 8.23
CA PRO A 16 6.76 -14.22 7.93
C PRO A 16 6.68 -12.74 8.26
N LEU A 17 6.46 -11.92 7.24
CA LEU A 17 6.26 -10.48 7.40
C LEU A 17 4.78 -10.14 7.25
N ARG A 18 4.20 -9.53 8.28
CA ARG A 18 2.84 -8.99 8.25
C ARG A 18 2.89 -7.54 7.78
N MET A 19 2.24 -7.27 6.65
CA MET A 19 2.13 -5.93 6.10
C MET A 19 0.67 -5.46 6.18
N SER A 20 0.44 -4.28 6.75
CA SER A 20 -0.83 -3.57 6.66
C SER A 20 -0.73 -2.49 5.58
N SER A 21 -1.66 -2.49 4.63
CA SER A 21 -1.78 -1.44 3.61
C SER A 21 -3.24 -1.10 3.35
N GLN A 22 -3.50 0.01 2.65
CA GLN A 22 -4.82 0.26 2.09
C GLN A 22 -5.04 -0.60 0.85
N ALA A 23 -6.17 -1.29 0.76
CA ALA A 23 -6.56 -2.08 -0.41
C ALA A 23 -8.02 -1.76 -0.78
N PRO A 24 -8.49 -2.15 -2.00
CA PRO A 24 -9.90 -2.12 -2.32
C PRO A 24 -10.72 -2.80 -1.20
N CYS A 25 -11.74 -2.09 -0.70
CA CYS A 25 -12.55 -2.60 0.38
C CYS A 25 -13.29 -3.87 -0.09
N LYS A 26 -13.08 -4.98 0.61
CA LYS A 26 -13.68 -6.29 0.25
C LYS A 26 -15.21 -6.29 0.39
N ALA A 27 -15.76 -5.52 1.33
CA ALA A 27 -17.21 -5.49 1.58
C ALA A 27 -18.00 -4.86 0.43
N CYS A 28 -17.41 -3.87 -0.26
CA CYS A 28 -18.04 -3.17 -1.38
C CYS A 28 -17.28 -3.35 -2.70
N SER A 29 -16.31 -4.26 -2.78
CA SER A 29 -15.44 -4.48 -3.94
C SER A 29 -14.79 -3.19 -4.50
N GLY A 30 -14.45 -2.23 -3.63
CA GLY A 30 -13.86 -0.95 -4.05
C GLY A 30 -14.84 0.15 -4.45
N THR A 31 -16.14 -0.17 -4.55
CA THR A 31 -17.17 0.79 -4.97
C THR A 31 -17.51 1.84 -3.92
N GLY A 32 -17.16 1.63 -2.65
CA GLY A 32 -17.48 2.56 -1.55
C GLY A 32 -18.96 2.56 -1.14
N ASP A 33 -19.83 1.90 -1.91
CA ASP A 33 -21.25 1.79 -1.64
C ASP A 33 -21.57 0.46 -0.93
N LYS A 34 -22.46 0.48 0.05
CA LYS A 34 -22.85 -0.69 0.85
C LYS A 34 -23.41 -1.81 -0.01
N ASN A 35 -24.18 -1.47 -1.05
CA ASN A 35 -24.82 -2.42 -1.94
C ASN A 35 -23.97 -2.74 -3.17
N GLY A 36 -22.81 -2.09 -3.31
CA GLY A 36 -21.95 -2.25 -4.48
C GLY A 36 -22.49 -1.55 -5.73
N THR A 37 -23.54 -0.73 -5.61
CA THR A 37 -24.24 -0.07 -6.73
C THR A 37 -24.11 1.45 -6.65
N PRO A 38 -22.89 2.01 -6.77
CA PRO A 38 -22.70 3.45 -6.80
C PRO A 38 -23.28 4.05 -8.09
N ARG A 39 -23.70 5.32 -8.04
CA ARG A 39 -24.07 6.05 -9.26
C ARG A 39 -22.87 6.81 -9.83
N VAL A 40 -22.84 6.98 -11.14
CA VAL A 40 -21.85 7.82 -11.81
C VAL A 40 -22.03 9.27 -11.35
N CYS A 41 -20.94 9.95 -11.03
CA CYS A 41 -20.98 11.35 -10.63
C CYS A 41 -21.42 12.21 -11.82
N PRO A 42 -22.55 12.96 -11.72
CA PRO A 42 -23.05 13.75 -12.84
C PRO A 42 -22.12 14.92 -13.20
N THR A 43 -21.39 15.47 -12.22
CA THR A 43 -20.55 16.65 -12.36
C THR A 43 -19.29 16.41 -13.19
N CYS A 44 -18.69 15.23 -13.05
CA CYS A 44 -17.49 14.84 -13.81
C CYS A 44 -17.75 13.70 -14.80
N VAL A 45 -18.98 13.22 -14.88
CA VAL A 45 -19.42 12.12 -15.77
C VAL A 45 -18.50 10.89 -15.64
N GLY A 46 -18.14 10.53 -14.41
CA GLY A 46 -17.29 9.35 -14.15
C GLY A 46 -15.79 9.57 -14.23
N THR A 47 -15.32 10.72 -14.71
CA THR A 47 -13.87 10.98 -14.86
C THR A 47 -13.16 11.27 -13.54
N GLY A 48 -13.90 11.68 -12.51
CA GLY A 48 -13.36 12.07 -11.21
C GLY A 48 -12.67 13.44 -11.19
N GLN A 49 -12.56 14.12 -12.32
CA GLN A 49 -11.86 15.39 -12.45
C GLN A 49 -12.69 16.39 -13.26
N VAL A 50 -12.46 17.68 -13.05
CA VAL A 50 -13.12 18.76 -13.78
C VAL A 50 -12.06 19.72 -14.29
N SER A 51 -12.11 20.05 -15.58
CA SER A 51 -11.20 21.00 -16.20
C SER A 51 -11.80 22.40 -16.12
N ARG A 52 -11.14 23.33 -15.42
CA ARG A 52 -11.52 24.74 -15.38
C ARG A 52 -10.56 25.53 -16.26
N GLY A 53 -11.10 26.21 -17.26
CA GLY A 53 -10.37 27.12 -18.12
C GLY A 53 -10.68 28.56 -17.72
N THR A 54 -9.76 29.22 -17.04
CA THR A 54 -9.79 30.67 -16.81
C THR A 54 -9.22 31.35 -18.05
N GLY A 55 -10.02 31.40 -19.13
CA GLY A 55 -9.79 32.13 -20.38
C GLY A 55 -8.34 32.51 -20.69
N GLY A 56 -7.58 31.62 -21.33
CA GLY A 56 -6.19 31.91 -21.70
C GLY A 56 -5.36 30.68 -22.06
N GLY A 57 -5.82 29.80 -22.95
CA GLY A 57 -5.01 28.70 -23.51
C GLY A 57 -4.56 27.58 -22.55
N PHE A 58 -4.66 27.79 -21.24
CA PHE A 58 -4.34 26.83 -20.20
C PHE A 58 -5.62 26.31 -19.54
N SER A 59 -5.68 25.00 -19.32
CA SER A 59 -6.75 24.37 -18.54
C SER A 59 -6.11 23.71 -17.32
N LEU A 60 -6.65 24.00 -16.14
CA LEU A 60 -6.26 23.32 -14.92
C LEU A 60 -7.25 22.20 -14.63
N THR A 61 -6.73 21.02 -14.31
CA THR A 61 -7.55 19.86 -13.96
C THR A 61 -7.56 19.70 -12.46
N ASP A 62 -8.73 19.93 -11.85
CA ASP A 62 -8.95 19.76 -10.42
C ASP A 62 -9.71 18.45 -10.15
N PRO A 63 -9.51 17.82 -8.98
CA PRO A 63 -10.38 16.74 -8.55
C PRO A 63 -11.83 17.25 -8.39
N CYS A 64 -12.79 16.47 -8.88
CA CYS A 64 -14.21 16.81 -8.75
C CYS A 64 -14.61 16.83 -7.27
N VAL A 65 -15.20 17.93 -6.80
CA VAL A 65 -15.57 18.13 -5.39
C VAL A 65 -16.71 17.21 -4.94
N ASP A 66 -17.66 16.90 -5.82
CA ASP A 66 -18.85 16.11 -5.48
C ASP A 66 -18.54 14.63 -5.27
N CYS A 67 -17.61 14.07 -6.05
CA CYS A 67 -17.17 12.69 -5.89
C CYS A 67 -15.77 12.56 -5.28
N LYS A 68 -15.13 13.68 -4.91
CA LYS A 68 -13.78 13.73 -4.32
C LYS A 68 -12.72 12.97 -5.13
N GLY A 69 -12.76 13.08 -6.46
CA GLY A 69 -11.80 12.38 -7.32
C GLY A 69 -12.18 10.97 -7.76
N ARG A 70 -13.29 10.39 -7.26
CA ARG A 70 -13.64 8.98 -7.55
C ARG A 70 -14.34 8.75 -8.87
N GLY A 71 -15.08 9.74 -9.40
CA GLY A 71 -16.00 9.55 -10.52
C GLY A 71 -17.32 8.87 -10.16
N LEU A 72 -17.44 8.33 -8.95
CA LEU A 72 -18.60 7.58 -8.47
C LEU A 72 -19.07 8.14 -7.13
N ILE A 73 -20.38 8.23 -6.94
CA ILE A 73 -21.03 8.65 -5.70
C ILE A 73 -21.76 7.46 -5.09
N ALA A 74 -21.37 7.08 -3.87
CA ALA A 74 -22.10 6.08 -3.08
C ALA A 74 -23.45 6.68 -2.65
N GLN A 75 -24.54 5.94 -2.86
CA GLN A 75 -25.85 6.31 -2.33
C GLN A 75 -25.91 5.94 -0.84
N ASP A 76 -25.49 4.73 -0.52
CA ASP A 76 -25.38 4.21 0.84
C ASP A 76 -23.91 3.97 1.15
N PRO A 77 -23.23 4.83 1.93
CA PRO A 77 -21.82 4.65 2.25
C PRO A 77 -21.55 3.29 2.92
N CYS A 78 -20.59 2.54 2.40
CA CYS A 78 -20.19 1.26 2.98
C CYS A 78 -19.69 1.44 4.43
N GLU A 79 -20.19 0.62 5.35
CA GLU A 79 -19.88 0.71 6.79
C GLU A 79 -18.39 0.45 7.12
N VAL A 80 -17.68 -0.30 6.27
CA VAL A 80 -16.27 -0.67 6.50
C VAL A 80 -15.30 0.43 6.03
N CYS A 81 -15.64 1.15 4.96
CA CYS A 81 -14.75 2.13 4.33
C CYS A 81 -15.31 3.55 4.30
N HIS A 82 -16.52 3.75 4.83
CA HIS A 82 -17.26 5.01 4.91
C HIS A 82 -17.31 5.78 3.58
N GLY A 83 -17.60 5.08 2.48
CA GLY A 83 -17.70 5.70 1.14
C GLY A 83 -16.40 5.79 0.34
N SER A 84 -15.23 5.56 0.96
CA SER A 84 -13.94 5.71 0.25
C SER A 84 -13.71 4.60 -0.80
N GLY A 85 -14.26 3.41 -0.56
CA GLY A 85 -13.96 2.20 -1.33
C GLY A 85 -12.61 1.57 -0.97
N ARG A 86 -11.88 2.08 0.02
CA ARG A 86 -10.62 1.48 0.49
C ARG A 86 -10.69 1.16 1.97
N ALA A 87 -10.13 0.02 2.35
CA ALA A 87 -10.08 -0.41 3.74
C ALA A 87 -8.67 -0.89 4.10
N LYS A 88 -8.36 -0.89 5.41
CA LYS A 88 -7.14 -1.51 5.91
C LYS A 88 -7.17 -3.00 5.58
N SER A 89 -6.12 -3.47 4.93
CA SER A 89 -5.91 -4.88 4.62
C SER A 89 -4.56 -5.30 5.20
N ALA A 90 -4.56 -6.37 5.98
CA ALA A 90 -3.34 -7.03 6.43
C ALA A 90 -3.09 -8.26 5.55
N ARG A 91 -1.84 -8.45 5.11
CA ARG A 91 -1.39 -9.68 4.45
C ARG A 91 -0.10 -10.16 5.09
N THR A 92 0.00 -11.46 5.28
CA THR A 92 1.24 -12.11 5.72
C THR A 92 1.92 -12.71 4.51
N MET A 93 3.22 -12.46 4.35
CA MET A 93 4.01 -13.02 3.25
C MET A 93 5.30 -13.59 3.82
N GLN A 94 5.75 -14.72 3.29
CA GLN A 94 7.07 -15.24 3.61
C GLN A 94 8.11 -14.50 2.78
N VAL A 95 9.09 -13.90 3.45
CA VAL A 95 10.18 -13.16 2.83
C VAL A 95 11.47 -13.91 3.09
N ARG A 96 12.21 -14.21 2.03
CA ARG A 96 13.56 -14.78 2.14
C ARG A 96 14.57 -13.67 2.32
N ILE A 97 15.29 -13.71 3.42
CA ILE A 97 16.40 -12.83 3.75
C ILE A 97 17.68 -13.59 3.43
N PRO A 98 18.56 -13.04 2.57
CA PRO A 98 19.81 -13.71 2.21
C PRO A 98 20.74 -13.83 3.43
N ALA A 99 21.65 -14.81 3.35
CA ALA A 99 22.75 -14.95 4.28
C ALA A 99 23.67 -13.72 4.28
N GLY A 100 24.29 -13.44 5.42
CA GLY A 100 25.28 -12.37 5.59
C GLY A 100 24.70 -10.96 5.74
N VAL A 101 23.40 -10.81 6.02
CA VAL A 101 22.79 -9.47 6.17
C VAL A 101 23.28 -8.74 7.40
N SER A 102 23.59 -7.46 7.26
CA SER A 102 24.07 -6.61 8.37
C SER A 102 22.92 -5.90 9.08
N ASP A 103 23.16 -5.51 10.33
CA ASP A 103 22.24 -4.65 11.07
C ASP A 103 22.03 -3.31 10.32
N GLY A 104 20.78 -2.86 10.25
CA GLY A 104 20.38 -1.67 9.51
C GLY A 104 20.29 -1.84 7.99
N GLN A 105 20.59 -3.02 7.45
CA GLN A 105 20.53 -3.25 6.01
C GLN A 105 19.10 -3.13 5.47
N ARG A 106 18.95 -2.42 4.35
CA ARG A 106 17.67 -2.19 3.67
C ARG A 106 17.51 -3.16 2.50
N ILE A 107 16.55 -4.08 2.61
CA ILE A 107 16.23 -5.05 1.57
C ILE A 107 15.00 -4.58 0.80
N ARG A 108 15.10 -4.53 -0.53
CA ARG A 108 13.99 -4.17 -1.42
C ARG A 108 13.30 -5.42 -1.95
N LEU A 109 12.01 -5.54 -1.65
CA LEU A 109 11.12 -6.59 -2.14
C LEU A 109 10.24 -6.03 -3.25
N ARG A 110 10.60 -6.34 -4.49
CA ARG A 110 9.92 -5.80 -5.68
C ARG A 110 8.49 -6.30 -5.79
N GLY A 111 7.54 -5.41 -6.03
CA GLY A 111 6.12 -5.74 -6.20
C GLY A 111 5.42 -6.34 -4.96
N LYS A 112 6.09 -6.29 -3.79
CA LYS A 112 5.54 -6.76 -2.50
C LYS A 112 5.09 -5.60 -1.60
N GLY A 113 5.01 -4.38 -2.11
CA GLY A 113 4.43 -3.21 -1.45
C GLY A 113 2.91 -3.14 -1.56
N GLY A 114 2.32 -2.03 -1.09
CA GLY A 114 0.87 -1.84 -1.11
C GLY A 114 0.26 -1.96 -2.52
N PRO A 115 -1.02 -2.38 -2.64
CA PRO A 115 -1.68 -2.45 -3.93
C PRO A 115 -1.80 -1.06 -4.53
N GLY A 116 -1.53 -0.94 -5.84
CA GLY A 116 -1.61 0.32 -6.54
C GLY A 116 -3.02 0.92 -6.55
N GLU A 117 -3.07 2.20 -6.85
CA GLU A 117 -4.32 2.93 -7.01
C GLU A 117 -4.83 2.81 -8.44
N ARG A 118 -6.16 2.78 -8.62
CA ARG A 118 -6.82 2.79 -9.95
C ARG A 118 -6.29 1.75 -10.93
N GLY A 119 -6.01 0.53 -10.46
CA GLY A 119 -5.49 -0.56 -11.30
C GLY A 119 -3.97 -0.53 -11.52
N GLY A 120 -3.25 0.40 -10.89
CA GLY A 120 -1.79 0.42 -10.90
C GLY A 120 -1.17 -0.83 -10.24
N PRO A 121 0.07 -1.19 -10.62
CA PRO A 121 0.77 -2.32 -10.03
C PRO A 121 1.05 -2.09 -8.54
N ALA A 122 1.30 -3.17 -7.80
CA ALA A 122 1.74 -3.07 -6.42
C ALA A 122 3.13 -2.39 -6.36
N GLY A 123 3.33 -1.54 -5.34
CA GLY A 123 4.61 -0.89 -5.11
C GLY A 123 5.70 -1.85 -4.61
N ASP A 124 6.86 -1.30 -4.28
CA ASP A 124 7.95 -2.03 -3.64
C ASP A 124 7.85 -1.93 -2.11
N LEU A 125 8.33 -2.95 -1.40
CA LEU A 125 8.43 -2.94 0.05
C LEU A 125 9.91 -2.89 0.46
N TYR A 126 10.26 -1.93 1.29
CA TYR A 126 11.58 -1.85 1.91
C TYR A 126 11.51 -2.39 3.33
N VAL A 127 12.38 -3.34 3.63
CA VAL A 127 12.50 -3.93 4.97
C VAL A 127 13.88 -3.56 5.51
N VAL A 128 13.88 -2.91 6.68
CA VAL A 128 15.10 -2.72 7.47
C VAL A 128 15.27 -3.96 8.37
N VAL A 129 16.44 -4.57 8.31
CA VAL A 129 16.82 -5.71 9.15
C VAL A 129 17.52 -5.19 10.39
N HIS A 130 17.10 -5.70 11.55
CA HIS A 130 17.79 -5.53 12.82
C HIS A 130 18.35 -6.86 13.28
N VAL A 131 19.63 -6.90 13.62
CA VAL A 131 20.29 -8.13 14.08
C VAL A 131 20.48 -8.06 15.58
N GLY A 132 19.87 -9.00 16.30
CA GLY A 132 20.04 -9.13 17.74
C GLY A 132 21.47 -9.51 18.12
N ALA A 133 21.94 -8.98 19.25
CA ALA A 133 23.24 -9.32 19.79
C ALA A 133 23.31 -10.81 20.16
N HIS A 134 24.46 -11.44 19.90
CA HIS A 134 24.73 -12.80 20.35
C HIS A 134 25.50 -12.77 21.67
N PRO A 135 25.22 -13.66 22.64
CA PRO A 135 25.89 -13.65 23.95
C PRO A 135 27.40 -13.94 23.88
N VAL A 136 27.85 -14.59 22.81
CA VAL A 136 29.24 -15.03 22.63
C VAL A 136 29.95 -14.37 21.44
N PHE A 137 29.20 -13.90 20.44
CA PHE A 137 29.76 -13.45 19.16
C PHE A 137 29.37 -11.99 18.89
N GLY A 138 30.33 -11.21 18.40
CA GLY A 138 30.12 -9.84 17.95
C GLY A 138 30.53 -9.72 16.49
N ARG A 139 29.74 -9.00 15.68
CA ARG A 139 30.06 -8.78 14.27
C ARG A 139 30.91 -7.53 14.09
N LYS A 140 31.98 -7.62 13.29
CA LYS A 140 32.76 -6.51 12.78
C LYS A 140 32.98 -6.67 11.27
N GLY A 141 32.17 -5.97 10.48
CA GLY A 141 32.15 -6.10 9.03
C GLY A 141 31.62 -7.47 8.62
N ASP A 142 32.48 -8.27 7.98
CA ASP A 142 32.17 -9.63 7.55
C ASP A 142 32.67 -10.71 8.53
N ASN A 143 33.19 -10.31 9.70
CA ASN A 143 33.66 -11.21 10.76
C ASN A 143 32.74 -11.17 11.98
#